data_AF-A0AAX4LH65-F1
#
_entry.id   AF-A0AAX4LH65-F1
#
_cell.length_a   1.000
_cell.length_b   1.000
_cell.length_c   1.000
_cell.angle_alpha   90.00
_cell.angle_beta   90.00
_cell.angle_gamma   90.00
#
_symmetry.space_group_name_H-M   'P 1'
#
loop_
_entity.id
_entity.type
_entity.pdbx_description
1 polymer ?
#
loop_
_entity_poly.entity_id
_entity_poly.type
_entity_poly.pdbx_seq_one_letter_code
_entity_poly.pdbx_strand_id
1 'polypeptide(L)'
;MSQRKISDEQLIAEYNNGLTYKQIAEKYGMSKRNVERLGAKLAKRGLISTRRAPGFGVTGESVLVDKAGNTVMRWIKTARDRDEMERLMEAARDAFTEEIPRAEAVPVPEIDFQKSLALYPVFDLHIGALAHKAECGESYDTGIAERVLNEFFDYAVGAAPMSEKAVLLLGGDVLHTDGLLPVTPSSNHVLDCDSRYAKLVYVAIRAVRRAVGKMLLNHKDIEIQVLSGNHDQSGMIWLRAALAAFYEDEPRVTVDVSPAIVHHTQYGKTFLAYHHGHTIKKPENLLSACVSDWREDFGRSVAVYAHTGHLHHQSVVETSLGIVEHHGTLAGKDAYSTNGGWRSRRLAAVIIYSPDHGEIGRFVYYPEYSIL
;
A
#
# COMPACT_ATOMS: atom_id res chain seq x y z
N MET A 1 34.17 -40.99 8.91
CA MET A 1 34.19 -39.52 9.10
C MET A 1 34.87 -38.89 7.90
N SER A 2 34.20 -38.05 7.12
CA SER A 2 34.82 -37.35 5.98
C SER A 2 35.83 -36.34 6.50
N GLN A 3 37.11 -36.48 6.10
CA GLN A 3 38.17 -35.54 6.43
C GLN A 3 37.81 -34.16 5.86
N ARG A 4 37.79 -33.12 6.70
CA ARG A 4 37.54 -31.74 6.23
C ARG A 4 38.60 -31.36 5.20
N LYS A 5 38.18 -30.97 4.00
CA LYS A 5 39.05 -30.56 2.89
C LYS A 5 39.80 -29.23 3.13
N ILE A 6 39.37 -28.44 4.11
CA ILE A 6 40.01 -27.19 4.54
C ILE A 6 39.85 -27.00 6.05
N SER A 7 40.90 -26.56 6.73
CA SER A 7 40.86 -26.14 8.14
C SER A 7 40.33 -24.71 8.29
N ASP A 8 39.91 -24.35 9.51
CA ASP A 8 39.48 -22.98 9.82
C ASP A 8 40.65 -21.98 9.61
N GLU A 9 41.89 -22.34 9.98
CA GLU A 9 43.08 -21.48 9.77
C GLU A 9 43.39 -21.25 8.29
N GLN A 10 43.32 -22.29 7.46
CA GLN A 10 43.55 -22.19 6.02
C GLN A 10 42.50 -21.29 5.35
N LEU A 11 41.23 -21.40 5.75
CA LEU A 11 40.17 -20.54 5.20
C LEU A 11 40.41 -19.07 5.57
N ILE A 12 40.80 -18.79 6.82
CA ILE A 12 41.13 -17.44 7.28
C ILE A 12 42.30 -16.86 6.47
N ALA A 13 43.38 -17.64 6.27
CA ALA A 13 44.55 -17.19 5.53
C ALA A 13 44.23 -16.86 4.07
N GLU A 14 43.51 -17.74 3.37
CA GLU A 14 43.12 -17.51 1.97
C GLU A 14 42.17 -16.31 1.81
N TYR A 15 41.27 -16.13 2.78
CA TYR A 15 40.37 -14.96 2.82
C TYR A 15 41.13 -13.65 3.03
N ASN A 16 42.12 -13.64 3.94
CA ASN A 16 42.97 -12.48 4.20
C ASN A 16 43.92 -12.17 3.02
N ASN A 17 44.29 -13.19 2.24
CA ASN A 17 45.00 -13.04 0.96
C ASN A 17 44.09 -12.52 -0.17
N GLY A 18 42.82 -12.24 0.12
CA GLY A 18 41.90 -11.57 -0.80
C GLY A 18 41.08 -12.49 -1.69
N LEU A 19 41.25 -13.82 -1.60
CA LEU A 19 40.48 -14.77 -2.42
C LEU A 19 38.99 -14.72 -2.07
N THR A 20 38.15 -14.84 -3.11
CA THR A 20 36.70 -15.00 -2.95
C THR A 20 36.34 -16.42 -2.54
N TYR A 21 35.16 -16.63 -1.93
CA TYR A 21 34.71 -17.98 -1.57
C TYR A 21 34.56 -18.92 -2.78
N LYS A 22 34.33 -18.38 -3.98
CA LYS A 22 34.34 -19.16 -5.22
C LYS A 22 35.76 -19.67 -5.54
N GLN A 23 36.77 -18.81 -5.46
CA GLN A 23 38.17 -19.18 -5.70
C GLN A 23 38.69 -20.16 -4.64
N ILE A 24 38.31 -19.98 -3.37
CA ILE A 24 38.65 -20.92 -2.29
C ILE A 24 37.95 -22.28 -2.54
N ALA A 25 36.70 -22.28 -2.97
CA ALA A 25 35.97 -23.50 -3.30
C ALA A 25 36.63 -24.27 -4.46
N GLU A 26 37.04 -23.57 -5.53
CA GLU A 26 37.77 -24.15 -6.66
C GLU A 26 39.14 -24.69 -6.23
N LYS A 27 39.92 -23.92 -5.45
CA LYS A 27 41.26 -24.28 -4.98
C LYS A 27 41.28 -25.55 -4.12
N TYR A 28 40.26 -25.75 -3.28
CA TYR A 28 40.19 -26.88 -2.36
C TYR A 28 39.20 -27.98 -2.81
N GLY A 29 38.67 -27.90 -4.04
CA GLY A 29 37.73 -28.89 -4.58
C GLY A 29 36.47 -29.06 -3.71
N MET A 30 35.93 -27.96 -3.21
CA MET A 30 34.75 -27.89 -2.36
C MET A 30 33.59 -27.21 -3.10
N SER A 31 32.35 -27.49 -2.69
CA SER A 31 31.22 -26.69 -3.17
C SER A 31 31.27 -25.28 -2.57
N LYS A 32 31.00 -24.25 -3.38
CA LYS A 32 30.91 -22.84 -2.94
C LYS A 32 30.07 -22.66 -1.67
N ARG A 33 28.89 -23.28 -1.62
CA ARG A 33 27.96 -23.25 -0.48
C ARG A 33 28.57 -23.74 0.85
N ASN A 34 29.47 -24.73 0.80
CA ASN A 34 30.14 -25.24 2.00
C ASN A 34 31.23 -24.29 2.51
N VAL A 35 31.97 -23.64 1.59
CA VAL A 35 32.96 -22.62 1.94
C VAL A 35 32.27 -21.38 2.51
N GLU A 36 31.16 -20.97 1.91
CA GLU A 36 30.29 -19.89 2.40
C GLU A 36 29.78 -20.16 3.83
N ARG A 37 29.30 -21.38 4.11
CA ARG A 37 28.85 -21.78 5.45
C ARG A 37 29.97 -21.74 6.50
N LEU A 38 31.18 -22.18 6.13
CA LEU A 38 32.34 -22.10 7.01
C LEU A 38 32.78 -20.65 7.24
N GLY A 39 32.78 -19.83 6.17
CA GLY A 39 33.04 -18.39 6.24
C GLY A 39 32.06 -17.67 7.17
N ALA A 40 30.77 -17.93 7.06
CA ALA A 40 29.75 -17.37 7.95
C ALA A 40 29.99 -17.74 9.42
N LYS A 41 30.39 -19.00 9.70
CA LYS A 41 30.73 -19.45 11.06
C LYS A 41 31.96 -18.73 11.62
N LEU A 42 32.98 -18.50 10.80
CA LEU A 42 34.20 -17.80 11.18
C LEU A 42 33.97 -16.29 11.37
N ALA A 43 33.13 -15.69 10.53
CA ALA A 43 32.71 -14.30 10.65
C ALA A 43 31.91 -14.05 11.95
N LYS A 44 31.01 -14.98 12.31
CA LYS A 44 30.27 -14.94 13.59
C LYS A 44 31.18 -15.01 14.82
N ARG A 45 32.35 -15.65 14.69
CA ARG A 45 33.40 -15.73 15.72
C ARG A 45 34.37 -14.53 15.69
N GLY A 46 34.18 -13.57 14.79
CA GLY A 46 35.05 -12.39 14.63
C GLY A 46 36.40 -12.69 13.98
N LEU A 47 36.60 -13.88 13.40
CA LEU A 47 37.90 -14.32 12.87
C LEU A 47 38.16 -13.89 11.42
N ILE A 48 37.11 -13.55 10.67
CA ILE A 48 37.18 -12.93 9.34
C ILE A 48 36.16 -11.80 9.23
N SER A 49 36.40 -10.86 8.30
CA SER A 49 35.48 -9.75 8.07
C SER A 49 34.10 -10.22 7.64
N THR A 50 33.05 -9.67 8.25
CA THR A 50 31.64 -9.88 7.88
C THR A 50 31.28 -9.28 6.52
N ARG A 51 32.13 -8.41 5.94
CA ARG A 51 31.86 -7.65 4.71
C ARG A 51 31.69 -8.51 3.46
N ARG A 52 32.28 -9.72 3.44
CA ARG A 52 32.09 -10.72 2.36
C ARG A 52 31.44 -12.01 2.86
N ALA A 53 31.10 -12.10 4.15
CA ALA A 53 30.53 -13.30 4.74
C ALA A 53 29.01 -13.35 4.46
N PRO A 54 28.49 -14.42 3.85
CA PRO A 54 27.05 -14.54 3.60
C PRO A 54 26.26 -14.52 4.91
N GLY A 55 25.13 -13.82 4.90
CA GLY A 55 24.22 -13.66 6.06
C GLY A 55 24.45 -12.40 6.90
N PHE A 56 25.48 -11.59 6.62
CA PHE A 56 25.70 -10.32 7.33
C PHE A 56 25.53 -9.15 6.36
N GLY A 57 24.36 -8.51 6.37
CA GLY A 57 24.06 -7.31 5.59
C GLY A 57 24.80 -6.08 6.15
N VAL A 58 26.12 -6.05 6.04
CA VAL A 58 26.95 -4.94 6.54
C VAL A 58 26.81 -3.74 5.60
N THR A 59 26.18 -2.67 6.08
CA THR A 59 25.97 -1.43 5.30
C THR A 59 27.07 -0.41 5.51
N GLY A 60 27.91 -0.58 6.53
CA GLY A 60 29.07 0.29 6.76
C GLY A 60 29.98 -0.21 7.87
N GLU A 61 31.23 0.24 7.84
CA GLU A 61 32.23 -0.05 8.86
C GLU A 61 32.94 1.25 9.24
N SER A 62 33.11 1.46 10.54
CA SER A 62 33.98 2.51 11.08
C SER A 62 35.06 1.84 11.91
N VAL A 63 36.31 2.24 11.70
CA VAL A 63 37.48 1.64 12.36
C VAL A 63 38.26 2.76 13.05
N LEU A 64 38.54 2.59 14.34
CA LEU A 64 39.45 3.44 15.10
C LEU A 64 40.84 2.81 15.04
N VAL A 65 41.81 3.57 14.54
CA VAL A 65 43.23 3.19 14.48
C VAL A 65 44.08 4.03 15.42
N ASP A 66 45.11 3.41 16.00
CA ASP A 66 46.10 4.11 16.82
C ASP A 66 47.15 4.83 15.96
N LYS A 67 48.09 5.51 16.63
CA LYS A 67 49.18 6.26 15.98
C LYS A 67 50.18 5.37 15.22
N ALA A 68 50.17 4.06 15.45
CA ALA A 68 51.02 3.09 14.75
C ALA A 68 50.26 2.40 13.60
N GLY A 69 49.00 2.77 13.35
CA GLY A 69 48.16 2.20 12.30
C GLY A 69 47.45 0.90 12.70
N ASN A 70 47.54 0.46 13.97
CA ASN A 70 46.85 -0.73 14.43
C ASN A 70 45.40 -0.42 14.73
N THR A 71 44.51 -1.36 14.40
CA THR A 71 43.07 -1.23 14.70
C THR A 71 42.83 -1.43 16.20
N VAL A 72 42.34 -0.38 16.86
CA VAL A 72 41.97 -0.37 18.28
C VAL A 72 40.53 -0.85 18.47
N MET A 73 39.62 -0.45 17.59
CA MET A 73 38.21 -0.80 17.71
C MET A 73 37.51 -0.76 16.34
N ARG A 74 36.52 -1.63 16.14
CA ARG A 74 35.78 -1.79 14.90
C ARG A 74 34.28 -1.81 15.20
N TRP A 75 33.53 -0.89 14.59
CA TRP A 75 32.07 -0.86 14.64
C TRP A 75 31.52 -1.36 13.32
N ILE A 76 30.75 -2.44 13.39
CA ILE A 76 30.10 -3.06 12.24
C ILE A 76 28.64 -2.60 12.23
N LYS A 77 28.26 -1.78 11.26
CA LYS A 77 26.86 -1.38 11.06
C LYS A 77 26.20 -2.47 10.22
N THR A 78 25.27 -3.21 10.81
CA THR A 78 24.47 -4.21 10.12
C THR A 78 23.08 -3.65 9.85
N ALA A 79 22.61 -3.76 8.60
CA ALA A 79 21.19 -3.63 8.32
C ALA A 79 20.51 -4.93 8.76
N ARG A 80 19.33 -4.79 9.38
CA ARG A 80 18.48 -5.92 9.75
C ARG A 80 18.11 -6.69 8.48
N ASP A 81 18.47 -7.98 8.51
CA ASP A 81 17.60 -9.10 8.17
C ASP A 81 17.08 -9.23 6.74
N ARG A 82 18.00 -9.52 5.82
CA ARG A 82 17.66 -10.18 4.57
C ARG A 82 17.01 -11.56 4.81
N ASP A 83 17.44 -12.28 5.86
CA ASP A 83 16.94 -13.61 6.19
C ASP A 83 15.53 -13.59 6.82
N GLU A 84 15.16 -12.61 7.66
CA GLU A 84 13.76 -12.44 8.10
C GLU A 84 12.89 -11.85 7.00
N MET A 85 13.42 -10.99 6.11
CA MET A 85 12.68 -10.56 4.93
C MET A 85 12.43 -11.73 3.95
N GLU A 86 13.41 -12.62 3.76
CA GLU A 86 13.29 -13.83 2.94
C GLU A 86 12.35 -14.84 3.61
N ARG A 87 12.40 -15.02 4.94
CA ARG A 87 11.41 -15.83 5.67
C ARG A 87 10.00 -15.23 5.64
N LEU A 88 9.86 -13.91 5.69
CA LEU A 88 8.56 -13.23 5.56
C LEU A 88 8.03 -13.34 4.13
N MET A 89 8.90 -13.26 3.12
CA MET A 89 8.54 -13.50 1.72
C MET A 89 8.20 -14.96 1.44
N GLU A 90 8.91 -15.91 2.06
CA GLU A 90 8.59 -17.33 1.98
C GLU A 90 7.30 -17.66 2.73
N ALA A 91 7.08 -17.11 3.93
CA ALA A 91 5.82 -17.27 4.64
C ALA A 91 4.66 -16.59 3.90
N ALA A 92 4.89 -15.44 3.26
CA ALA A 92 3.91 -14.80 2.41
C ALA A 92 3.63 -15.64 1.16
N ARG A 93 4.66 -16.15 0.48
CA ARG A 93 4.53 -17.05 -0.67
C ARG A 93 3.78 -18.32 -0.29
N ASP A 94 4.15 -18.93 0.84
CA ASP A 94 3.56 -20.18 1.31
C ASP A 94 2.09 -19.93 1.71
N ALA A 95 1.77 -18.80 2.35
CA ALA A 95 0.39 -18.36 2.61
C ALA A 95 -0.38 -17.95 1.33
N PHE A 96 0.31 -17.53 0.27
CA PHE A 96 -0.26 -17.29 -1.06
C PHE A 96 -0.48 -18.59 -1.85
N THR A 97 0.26 -19.66 -1.54
CA THR A 97 0.11 -21.00 -2.16
C THR A 97 -0.76 -21.97 -1.36
N GLU A 98 -0.99 -21.72 -0.07
CA GLU A 98 -2.07 -22.36 0.68
C GLU A 98 -3.42 -21.89 0.13
N GLU A 99 -4.45 -22.72 0.25
CA GLU A 99 -5.81 -22.43 -0.20
C GLU A 99 -6.33 -21.15 0.47
N ILE A 100 -6.05 -19.99 -0.12
CA ILE A 100 -6.68 -18.72 0.28
C ILE A 100 -8.18 -18.96 0.13
N PRO A 101 -8.97 -18.83 1.22
CA PRO A 101 -10.40 -19.06 1.15
C PRO A 101 -10.98 -18.06 0.16
N ARG A 102 -11.53 -18.55 -0.93
CA ARG A 102 -12.24 -17.74 -1.93
C ARG A 102 -13.60 -17.35 -1.37
N ALA A 103 -14.08 -16.17 -1.74
CA ALA A 103 -15.47 -15.83 -1.49
C ALA A 103 -16.37 -16.81 -2.25
N GLU A 104 -17.39 -17.36 -1.59
CA GLU A 104 -18.49 -17.94 -2.32
C GLU A 104 -19.16 -16.83 -3.15
N ALA A 105 -19.45 -17.12 -4.41
CA ALA A 105 -20.16 -16.19 -5.27
C ALA A 105 -21.49 -15.80 -4.63
N VAL A 106 -21.73 -14.51 -4.48
CA VAL A 106 -22.97 -13.96 -3.95
C VAL A 106 -24.03 -14.08 -5.06
N PRO A 107 -25.25 -14.57 -4.78
CA PRO A 107 -26.33 -14.54 -5.76
C PRO A 107 -26.59 -13.12 -6.27
N VAL A 108 -26.92 -13.00 -7.55
CA VAL A 108 -27.31 -11.71 -8.14
C VAL A 108 -28.65 -11.29 -7.54
N PRO A 109 -28.77 -10.09 -6.95
CA PRO A 109 -30.06 -9.58 -6.49
C PRO A 109 -31.05 -9.46 -7.66
N GLU A 110 -32.30 -9.90 -7.45
CA GLU A 110 -33.40 -9.70 -8.41
C GLU A 110 -33.89 -8.25 -8.37
N ILE A 111 -33.10 -7.34 -8.94
CA ILE A 111 -33.30 -5.89 -8.90
C ILE A 111 -33.13 -5.31 -10.31
N ASP A 112 -33.90 -4.30 -10.66
CA ASP A 112 -33.67 -3.51 -11.87
C ASP A 112 -32.55 -2.48 -11.62
N PHE A 113 -31.36 -2.78 -12.14
CA PHE A 113 -30.20 -1.94 -11.96
C PHE A 113 -30.28 -0.71 -12.86
N GLN A 114 -30.12 0.48 -12.27
CA GLN A 114 -30.08 1.72 -13.01
C GLN A 114 -28.82 1.78 -13.87
N LYS A 115 -28.97 2.25 -15.12
CA LYS A 115 -27.87 2.51 -16.06
C LYS A 115 -27.02 3.70 -15.60
N SER A 116 -26.25 3.46 -14.55
CA SER A 116 -25.38 4.40 -13.85
C SER A 116 -24.17 3.67 -13.27
N LEU A 117 -23.13 4.44 -12.94
CA LEU A 117 -21.97 3.99 -12.17
C LEU A 117 -21.95 4.68 -10.80
N ALA A 118 -21.85 3.90 -9.72
CA ALA A 118 -21.65 4.43 -8.37
C ALA A 118 -20.17 4.35 -7.95
N LEU A 119 -19.50 5.48 -7.82
CA LEU A 119 -18.12 5.57 -7.34
C LEU A 119 -18.10 5.74 -5.82
N TYR A 120 -17.37 4.87 -5.13
CA TYR A 120 -17.12 4.90 -3.69
C TYR A 120 -15.63 5.23 -3.45
N PRO A 121 -15.25 6.52 -3.48
CA PRO A 121 -13.88 6.95 -3.23
C PRO A 121 -13.58 6.95 -1.71
N VAL A 122 -12.51 6.26 -1.35
CA VAL A 122 -11.95 6.24 0.00
C VAL A 122 -10.49 6.66 -0.11
N PHE A 123 -10.21 7.92 0.19
CA PHE A 123 -8.86 8.48 0.26
C PHE A 123 -8.45 8.69 1.71
N ASP A 124 -7.17 8.48 1.99
CA ASP A 124 -6.54 8.94 3.24
C ASP A 124 -7.24 8.44 4.51
N LEU A 125 -7.65 7.18 4.57
CA LEU A 125 -8.32 6.61 5.75
C LEU A 125 -7.35 6.45 6.94
N HIS A 126 -6.05 6.29 6.67
CA HIS A 126 -4.99 6.20 7.67
C HIS A 126 -5.30 5.20 8.79
N ILE A 127 -5.68 3.96 8.46
CA ILE A 127 -5.84 2.88 9.45
C ILE A 127 -4.50 2.70 10.18
N GLY A 128 -4.52 2.89 11.49
CA GLY A 128 -3.32 2.83 12.35
C GLY A 128 -2.85 4.17 12.89
N ALA A 129 -3.41 5.29 12.42
CA ALA A 129 -3.11 6.61 12.96
C ALA A 129 -3.63 6.77 14.38
N LEU A 130 -2.89 7.50 15.21
CA LEU A 130 -3.28 7.89 16.55
C LEU A 130 -3.52 9.40 16.61
N ALA A 131 -4.74 9.79 16.97
CA ALA A 131 -5.07 11.15 17.38
C ALA A 131 -5.55 11.17 18.82
N HIS A 132 -4.89 11.95 19.66
CA HIS A 132 -5.25 12.14 21.05
C HIS A 132 -6.15 13.37 21.22
N LYS A 133 -7.39 13.18 21.68
CA LYS A 133 -8.42 14.23 21.75
C LYS A 133 -7.98 15.52 22.46
N ALA A 134 -7.23 15.43 23.55
CA ALA A 134 -6.81 16.63 24.28
C ALA A 134 -5.84 17.51 23.47
N GLU A 135 -5.08 16.91 22.57
CA GLU A 135 -4.14 17.59 21.68
C GLU A 135 -4.81 17.98 20.36
N CYS A 136 -5.51 17.04 19.74
CA CYS A 136 -6.00 17.14 18.37
C CYS A 136 -7.45 17.69 18.25
N GLY A 137 -8.18 17.76 19.36
CA GLY A 137 -9.60 18.11 19.42
C GLY A 137 -10.55 16.93 19.17
N GLU A 138 -10.07 15.82 18.60
CA GLU A 138 -10.82 14.58 18.40
C GLU A 138 -9.93 13.35 18.61
N SER A 139 -10.56 12.19 18.88
CA SER A 139 -9.86 10.90 18.95
C SER A 139 -9.93 10.19 17.61
N TYR A 140 -8.82 9.58 17.23
CA TYR A 140 -8.75 8.67 16.08
C TYR A 140 -7.79 7.53 16.40
N ASP A 141 -8.19 6.32 16.06
CA ASP A 141 -7.43 5.09 16.25
C ASP A 141 -7.89 4.05 15.23
N THR A 142 -7.25 2.88 15.18
CA THR A 142 -7.59 1.78 14.24
C THR A 142 -9.06 1.37 14.34
N GLY A 143 -9.64 1.37 15.55
CA GLY A 143 -11.04 0.98 15.76
C GLY A 143 -12.02 2.04 15.25
N ILE A 144 -11.69 3.33 15.45
CA ILE A 144 -12.47 4.45 14.89
C ILE A 144 -12.38 4.43 13.37
N ALA A 145 -11.19 4.20 12.78
CA ALA A 145 -11.00 4.12 11.33
C ALA A 145 -11.90 3.05 10.69
N GLU A 146 -11.92 1.84 11.27
CA GLU A 146 -12.79 0.76 10.80
C GLU A 146 -14.28 1.12 10.95
N ARG A 147 -14.67 1.69 12.10
CA ARG A 147 -16.06 2.08 12.35
C ARG A 147 -16.54 3.14 11.35
N VAL A 148 -15.78 4.20 11.12
CA VAL A 148 -16.19 5.28 10.20
C VAL A 148 -16.22 4.82 8.75
N LEU A 149 -15.34 3.90 8.35
CA LEU A 149 -15.41 3.27 7.03
C LEU A 149 -16.70 2.45 6.90
N ASN A 150 -17.02 1.65 7.92
CA ASN A 150 -18.24 0.84 7.93
C ASN A 150 -19.50 1.70 7.90
N GLU A 151 -19.57 2.77 8.70
CA GLU A 151 -20.68 3.73 8.70
C GLU A 151 -20.81 4.44 7.35
N PHE A 152 -19.68 4.81 6.71
CA PHE A 152 -19.70 5.36 5.35
C PHE A 152 -20.35 4.39 4.37
N PHE A 153 -19.94 3.12 4.33
CA PHE A 153 -20.56 2.15 3.43
C PHE A 153 -22.01 1.84 3.79
N ASP A 154 -22.38 1.90 5.06
CA ASP A 154 -23.78 1.71 5.49
C ASP A 154 -24.67 2.83 4.97
N TYR A 155 -24.23 4.08 5.11
CA TYR A 155 -24.91 5.24 4.57
C TYR A 155 -24.91 5.24 3.03
N ALA A 156 -23.74 5.10 2.42
CA ALA A 156 -23.55 5.28 0.99
C ALA A 156 -24.30 4.23 0.18
N VAL A 157 -24.23 2.95 0.57
CA VAL A 157 -24.97 1.87 -0.11
C VAL A 157 -26.48 2.03 0.11
N GLY A 158 -26.91 2.53 1.27
CA GLY A 158 -28.33 2.80 1.55
C GLY A 158 -28.90 4.01 0.81
N ALA A 159 -28.07 5.00 0.49
CA ALA A 159 -28.48 6.24 -0.18
C ALA A 159 -28.32 6.19 -1.70
N ALA A 160 -27.31 5.48 -2.20
CA ALA A 160 -27.03 5.39 -3.63
C ALA A 160 -28.11 4.60 -4.39
N PRO A 161 -28.40 4.94 -5.65
CA PRO A 161 -29.17 4.09 -6.52
C PRO A 161 -28.47 2.74 -6.72
N MET A 162 -29.27 1.69 -6.95
CA MET A 162 -28.78 0.36 -7.33
C MET A 162 -28.25 0.41 -8.76
N SER A 163 -26.97 0.73 -8.91
CA SER A 163 -26.29 0.94 -10.20
C SER A 163 -25.85 -0.36 -10.90
N GLU A 164 -25.80 -0.35 -12.23
CA GLU A 164 -25.25 -1.46 -13.03
C GLU A 164 -23.75 -1.68 -12.80
N LYS A 165 -23.02 -0.60 -12.51
CA LYS A 165 -21.60 -0.65 -12.17
C LYS A 165 -21.34 0.10 -10.88
N ALA A 166 -20.44 -0.43 -10.06
CA ALA A 166 -19.90 0.29 -8.93
C ALA A 166 -18.37 0.21 -8.94
N VAL A 167 -17.72 1.30 -8.55
CA VAL A 167 -16.27 1.35 -8.41
C VAL A 167 -15.95 1.57 -6.94
N LEU A 168 -15.27 0.62 -6.30
CA LEU A 168 -14.61 0.85 -5.02
C LEU A 168 -13.22 1.40 -5.32
N LEU A 169 -13.01 2.68 -5.00
CA LEU A 169 -11.71 3.32 -5.16
C LEU A 169 -11.04 3.47 -3.80
N LEU A 170 -10.05 2.64 -3.53
CA LEU A 170 -9.09 2.82 -2.46
C LEU A 170 -7.98 3.75 -2.97
N GLY A 171 -8.13 5.04 -2.72
CA GLY A 171 -7.38 6.13 -3.36
C GLY A 171 -5.96 6.40 -2.83
N GLY A 172 -5.39 5.45 -2.07
CA GLY A 172 -4.09 5.60 -1.41
C GLY A 172 -4.19 6.16 0.01
N ASP A 173 -3.12 5.93 0.79
CA ASP A 173 -3.05 6.23 2.22
C ASP A 173 -4.21 5.60 3.02
N VAL A 174 -4.61 4.39 2.65
CA VAL A 174 -5.56 3.57 3.42
C VAL A 174 -4.90 3.12 4.72
N LEU A 175 -3.62 2.78 4.68
CA LEU A 175 -2.83 2.46 5.86
C LEU A 175 -1.99 3.67 6.28
N HIS A 176 -1.89 3.90 7.58
CA HIS A 176 -1.06 4.99 8.09
C HIS A 176 0.45 4.71 7.93
N THR A 177 0.86 3.44 7.96
CA THR A 177 2.27 3.03 7.87
C THR A 177 2.43 1.80 6.98
N ASP A 178 3.56 1.72 6.29
CA ASP A 178 3.88 0.69 5.30
C ASP A 178 4.73 -0.48 5.81
N GLY A 179 5.07 -0.49 7.11
CA GLY A 179 5.97 -1.51 7.64
C GLY A 179 6.07 -1.54 9.16
N LEU A 180 7.05 -2.30 9.66
CA LEU A 180 7.25 -2.49 11.11
C LEU A 180 7.73 -1.22 11.82
N LEU A 181 8.41 -0.33 11.09
CA LEU A 181 8.80 0.98 11.58
C LEU A 181 7.70 1.98 11.24
N PRO A 182 7.17 2.75 12.22
CA PRO A 182 6.11 3.72 12.00
C PRO A 182 6.69 4.99 11.37
N VAL A 183 7.07 4.89 10.10
CA VAL A 183 7.54 6.03 9.30
C VAL A 183 6.88 6.05 7.93
N THR A 184 6.77 7.23 7.32
CA THR A 184 6.37 7.31 5.90
C THR A 184 7.49 6.76 5.01
N PRO A 185 7.20 5.85 4.06
CA PRO A 185 8.21 5.34 3.13
C PRO A 185 8.87 6.45 2.32
N SER A 186 8.07 7.45 1.93
CA SER A 186 8.50 8.50 1.01
C SER A 186 9.40 9.56 1.67
N SER A 187 9.19 9.87 2.95
CA SER A 187 9.84 11.01 3.61
C SER A 187 10.48 10.67 4.97
N ASN A 188 10.32 9.44 5.46
CA ASN A 188 10.80 8.98 6.77
C ASN A 188 10.30 9.82 7.95
N HIS A 189 9.13 10.45 7.82
CA HIS A 189 8.49 11.13 8.95
C HIS A 189 8.07 10.08 9.97
N VAL A 190 8.41 10.27 11.24
CA VAL A 190 7.93 9.43 12.33
C VAL A 190 6.43 9.67 12.50
N LEU A 191 5.68 8.58 12.61
CA LEU A 191 4.23 8.56 12.65
C LEU A 191 3.72 8.17 14.03
N ASP A 192 2.65 8.84 14.46
CA ASP A 192 1.91 8.49 15.67
C ASP A 192 0.96 7.32 15.35
N CYS A 193 1.34 6.11 15.77
CA CYS A 193 0.58 4.89 15.50
C CYS A 193 -0.05 4.30 16.77
N ASP A 194 -1.32 3.85 16.68
CA ASP A 194 -2.02 3.19 17.79
C ASP A 194 -1.82 1.66 17.82
N SER A 195 -1.22 1.10 16.76
CA SER A 195 -1.27 -0.33 16.47
C SER A 195 -0.04 -0.84 15.73
N ARG A 196 0.07 -2.17 15.59
CA ARG A 196 1.17 -2.86 14.89
C ARG A 196 0.76 -3.21 13.47
N TYR A 197 1.69 -3.13 12.53
CA TYR A 197 1.45 -3.36 11.11
C TYR A 197 0.64 -4.64 10.81
N ALA A 198 0.99 -5.77 11.44
CA ALA A 198 0.23 -7.02 11.25
C ALA A 198 -1.27 -6.88 11.58
N LYS A 199 -1.63 -6.15 12.64
CA LYS A 199 -3.04 -5.88 12.99
C LYS A 199 -3.69 -4.96 11.96
N LEU A 200 -2.96 -3.96 11.44
CA LEU A 200 -3.47 -3.05 10.40
C LEU A 200 -3.85 -3.81 9.13
N VAL A 201 -3.02 -4.76 8.70
CA VAL A 201 -3.29 -5.65 7.55
C VAL A 201 -4.64 -6.35 7.71
N TYR A 202 -4.88 -7.00 8.85
CA TYR A 202 -6.16 -7.70 9.10
C TYR A 202 -7.36 -6.75 9.15
N VAL A 203 -7.21 -5.57 9.75
CA VAL A 203 -8.29 -4.57 9.83
C VAL A 203 -8.64 -4.04 8.43
N ALA A 204 -7.63 -3.72 7.62
CA ALA A 204 -7.85 -3.26 6.24
C ALA A 204 -8.57 -4.32 5.40
N ILE A 205 -8.08 -5.57 5.41
CA ILE A 205 -8.69 -6.67 4.65
C ILE A 205 -10.16 -6.88 5.07
N ARG A 206 -10.44 -6.99 6.38
CA ARG A 206 -11.81 -7.27 6.83
C ARG A 206 -12.78 -6.13 6.55
N ALA A 207 -12.33 -4.88 6.70
CA ALA A 207 -13.18 -3.71 6.47
C ALA A 207 -13.50 -3.55 4.98
N VAL A 208 -12.50 -3.72 4.09
CA VAL A 208 -12.71 -3.71 2.64
C VAL A 208 -13.61 -4.88 2.20
N ARG A 209 -13.42 -6.08 2.74
CA ARG A 209 -14.30 -7.23 2.43
C ARG A 209 -15.75 -6.97 2.82
N ARG A 210 -15.99 -6.36 4.00
CA ARG A 210 -17.35 -5.98 4.41
C ARG A 210 -17.96 -4.96 3.45
N ALA A 211 -17.19 -3.95 3.02
CA ALA A 211 -17.64 -2.95 2.06
C ALA A 211 -18.08 -3.59 0.74
N VAL A 212 -17.23 -4.42 0.15
CA VAL A 212 -17.55 -5.14 -1.11
C VAL A 212 -18.75 -6.06 -0.94
N GLY A 213 -18.86 -6.78 0.19
CA GLY A 213 -20.03 -7.60 0.50
C GLY A 213 -21.34 -6.80 0.49
N LYS A 214 -21.33 -5.56 0.98
CA LYS A 214 -22.50 -4.67 0.89
C LYS A 214 -22.77 -4.20 -0.54
N MET A 215 -21.73 -3.84 -1.27
CA MET A 215 -21.85 -3.42 -2.67
C MET A 215 -22.46 -4.54 -3.54
N LEU A 216 -22.10 -5.81 -3.30
CA LEU A 216 -22.63 -6.97 -4.05
C LEU A 216 -24.14 -7.18 -3.90
N LEU A 217 -24.73 -6.65 -2.82
CA LEU A 217 -26.17 -6.71 -2.56
C LEU A 217 -26.95 -5.61 -3.30
N ASN A 218 -26.28 -4.54 -3.73
CA ASN A 218 -26.93 -3.35 -4.31
C ASN A 218 -26.51 -3.07 -5.76
N HIS A 219 -25.39 -3.62 -6.21
CA HIS A 219 -24.83 -3.35 -7.53
C HIS A 219 -24.63 -4.63 -8.32
N LYS A 220 -24.76 -4.50 -9.65
CA LYS A 220 -24.62 -5.62 -10.55
C LYS A 220 -23.15 -6.02 -10.70
N ASP A 221 -22.30 -5.10 -11.16
CA ASP A 221 -20.87 -5.35 -11.34
C ASP A 221 -20.03 -4.39 -10.47
N ILE A 222 -18.95 -4.89 -9.88
CA ILE A 222 -18.05 -4.14 -9.00
C ILE A 222 -16.64 -4.17 -9.56
N GLU A 223 -16.06 -2.99 -9.70
CA GLU A 223 -14.64 -2.78 -10.02
C GLU A 223 -13.92 -2.26 -8.78
N ILE A 224 -12.80 -2.88 -8.42
CA ILE A 224 -11.98 -2.49 -7.27
C ILE A 224 -10.69 -1.89 -7.80
N GLN A 225 -10.50 -0.61 -7.49
CA GLN A 225 -9.34 0.19 -7.84
C GLN A 225 -8.55 0.48 -6.57
N VAL A 226 -7.27 0.10 -6.53
CA VAL A 226 -6.41 0.31 -5.35
C VAL A 226 -5.13 1.02 -5.77
N LEU A 227 -5.00 2.26 -5.29
CA LEU A 227 -3.86 3.12 -5.54
C LEU A 227 -2.91 3.10 -4.35
N SER A 228 -1.61 3.20 -4.63
CA SER A 228 -0.60 3.49 -3.62
C SER A 228 -0.58 4.98 -3.27
N GLY A 229 -0.58 5.29 -1.98
CA GLY A 229 -0.26 6.61 -1.47
C GLY A 229 1.20 6.74 -1.03
N ASN A 230 1.54 7.86 -0.40
CA ASN A 230 2.91 8.08 0.10
C ASN A 230 3.17 7.39 1.45
N HIS A 231 2.13 6.90 2.13
CA HIS A 231 2.20 6.16 3.39
C HIS A 231 2.18 4.63 3.23
N ASP A 232 1.71 4.09 2.11
CA ASP A 232 1.34 2.67 1.98
C ASP A 232 1.74 2.02 0.64
N GLN A 233 2.90 2.39 0.11
CA GLN A 233 3.40 1.93 -1.20
C GLN A 233 3.44 0.39 -1.34
N SER A 234 3.97 -0.30 -0.34
CA SER A 234 4.06 -1.76 -0.27
C SER A 234 2.73 -2.38 0.16
N GLY A 235 2.03 -1.69 1.05
CA GLY A 235 0.71 -2.00 1.59
C GLY A 235 -0.30 -2.31 0.50
N MET A 236 -0.38 -1.39 -0.45
CA MET A 236 -1.35 -1.45 -1.54
C MET A 236 -1.01 -2.54 -2.57
N ILE A 237 0.25 -3.00 -2.65
CA ILE A 237 0.63 -4.14 -3.49
C ILE A 237 0.00 -5.43 -2.95
N TRP A 238 0.23 -5.75 -1.67
CA TRP A 238 -0.34 -6.98 -1.11
C TRP A 238 -1.85 -6.90 -0.98
N LEU A 239 -2.44 -5.71 -0.75
CA LEU A 239 -3.88 -5.56 -0.65
C LEU A 239 -4.57 -5.88 -1.99
N ARG A 240 -4.02 -5.39 -3.11
CA ARG A 240 -4.51 -5.76 -4.45
C ARG A 240 -4.44 -7.24 -4.71
N ALA A 241 -3.29 -7.86 -4.46
CA ALA A 241 -3.09 -9.29 -4.68
C ALA A 241 -4.06 -10.12 -3.81
N ALA A 242 -4.23 -9.74 -2.54
CA ALA A 242 -5.14 -10.42 -1.63
C ALA A 242 -6.61 -10.30 -2.07
N LEU A 243 -7.05 -9.12 -2.51
CA LEU A 243 -8.42 -8.93 -2.99
C LEU A 243 -8.66 -9.68 -4.30
N ALA A 244 -7.72 -9.65 -5.23
CA ALA A 244 -7.82 -10.38 -6.50
C ALA A 244 -7.91 -11.91 -6.26
N ALA A 245 -7.08 -12.46 -5.38
CA ALA A 245 -7.14 -13.87 -5.01
C ALA A 245 -8.45 -14.23 -4.28
N PHE A 246 -8.93 -13.35 -3.40
CA PHE A 246 -10.14 -13.60 -2.62
C PHE A 246 -11.42 -13.61 -3.47
N TYR A 247 -11.50 -12.76 -4.50
CA TYR A 247 -12.67 -12.63 -5.38
C TYR A 247 -12.53 -13.36 -6.73
N GLU A 248 -11.54 -14.25 -6.88
CA GLU A 248 -11.29 -14.99 -8.14
C GLU A 248 -12.53 -15.73 -8.68
N ASP A 249 -13.37 -16.25 -7.78
CA ASP A 249 -14.59 -17.02 -8.12
C ASP A 249 -15.88 -16.16 -8.16
N GLU A 250 -15.81 -14.86 -7.87
CA GLU A 250 -16.96 -13.96 -7.95
C GLU A 250 -16.97 -13.24 -9.31
N PRO A 251 -17.78 -13.67 -10.29
CA PRO A 251 -17.73 -13.14 -11.66
C PRO A 251 -18.15 -11.67 -11.76
N ARG A 252 -18.80 -11.12 -10.72
CA ARG A 252 -19.22 -9.71 -10.67
C ARG A 252 -18.17 -8.78 -10.07
N VAL A 253 -17.06 -9.30 -9.56
CA VAL A 253 -15.98 -8.49 -8.97
C VAL A 253 -14.74 -8.55 -9.84
N THR A 254 -14.28 -7.39 -10.30
CA THR A 254 -12.99 -7.24 -10.97
C THR A 254 -12.06 -6.42 -10.11
N VAL A 255 -10.83 -6.90 -9.90
CA VAL A 255 -9.80 -6.17 -9.15
C VAL A 255 -8.69 -5.74 -10.10
N ASP A 256 -8.42 -4.43 -10.15
CA ASP A 256 -7.26 -3.91 -10.88
C ASP A 256 -5.98 -4.19 -10.08
N VAL A 257 -5.14 -5.08 -10.62
CA VAL A 257 -3.84 -5.47 -10.06
C VAL A 257 -2.65 -4.74 -10.69
N SER A 258 -2.91 -3.72 -11.52
CA SER A 258 -1.88 -2.93 -12.20
C SER A 258 -0.98 -2.21 -11.19
N PRO A 259 0.35 -2.17 -11.39
CA PRO A 259 1.24 -1.35 -10.57
C PRO A 259 1.23 0.13 -10.98
N ALA A 260 0.36 0.55 -11.90
CA ALA A 260 0.28 1.92 -12.37
C ALA A 260 -0.04 2.91 -11.22
N ILE A 261 0.46 4.14 -11.34
CA ILE A 261 0.19 5.19 -10.36
C ILE A 261 -1.08 5.98 -10.67
N VAL A 262 -1.50 5.98 -11.94
CA VAL A 262 -2.78 6.50 -12.40
C VAL A 262 -3.61 5.32 -12.89
N HIS A 263 -4.82 5.17 -12.36
CA HIS A 263 -5.78 4.17 -12.81
C HIS A 263 -6.92 4.86 -13.55
N HIS A 264 -7.70 4.09 -14.30
CA HIS A 264 -8.78 4.61 -15.13
C HIS A 264 -9.96 3.63 -15.19
N THR A 265 -11.17 4.18 -15.17
CA THR A 265 -12.40 3.48 -15.53
C THR A 265 -13.09 4.24 -16.65
N GLN A 266 -13.38 3.57 -17.77
CA GLN A 266 -14.34 4.07 -18.74
C GLN A 266 -15.74 3.57 -18.41
N TYR A 267 -16.72 4.48 -18.48
CA TYR A 267 -18.14 4.13 -18.41
C TYR A 267 -18.93 4.88 -19.47
N GLY A 268 -19.24 4.21 -20.59
CA GLY A 268 -19.83 4.87 -21.77
C GLY A 268 -18.93 5.97 -22.32
N LYS A 269 -19.39 7.22 -22.24
CA LYS A 269 -18.70 8.47 -22.58
C LYS A 269 -18.27 9.27 -21.34
N THR A 270 -18.32 8.65 -20.16
CA THR A 270 -17.78 9.20 -18.92
C THR A 270 -16.43 8.56 -18.63
N PHE A 271 -15.39 9.38 -18.56
CA PHE A 271 -14.02 9.00 -18.24
C PHE A 271 -13.71 9.34 -16.80
N LEU A 272 -13.27 8.35 -16.02
CA LEU A 272 -12.84 8.53 -14.64
C LEU A 272 -11.37 8.12 -14.51
N ALA A 273 -10.52 9.03 -14.01
CA ALA A 273 -9.14 8.72 -13.65
C ALA A 273 -8.93 8.85 -12.14
N TYR A 274 -7.96 8.12 -11.62
CA TYR A 274 -7.67 8.06 -10.20
C TYR A 274 -6.17 8.16 -9.96
N HIS A 275 -5.75 9.06 -9.06
CA HIS A 275 -4.36 9.22 -8.65
C HIS A 275 -4.32 9.70 -7.21
N HIS A 276 -3.39 9.25 -6.36
CA HIS A 276 -3.41 9.68 -4.96
C HIS A 276 -3.14 11.19 -4.77
N GLY A 277 -2.34 11.81 -5.62
CA GLY A 277 -2.02 13.25 -5.62
C GLY A 277 -0.58 13.58 -5.20
N HIS A 278 0.17 12.63 -4.65
CA HIS A 278 1.50 12.87 -4.09
C HIS A 278 2.59 13.14 -5.16
N THR A 279 2.53 12.46 -6.31
CA THR A 279 3.50 12.63 -7.42
C THR A 279 3.04 13.58 -8.53
N ILE A 280 1.75 13.55 -8.90
CA ILE A 280 1.15 14.43 -9.92
C ILE A 280 0.23 15.43 -9.21
N LYS A 281 0.79 16.60 -8.88
CA LYS A 281 0.14 17.58 -8.00
C LYS A 281 -0.78 18.56 -8.71
N LYS A 282 -0.56 18.81 -10.00
CA LYS A 282 -1.31 19.81 -10.77
C LYS A 282 -2.46 19.12 -11.52
N PRO A 283 -3.71 19.61 -11.37
CA PRO A 283 -4.86 19.10 -12.12
C PRO A 283 -4.62 18.97 -13.62
N GLU A 284 -4.00 19.98 -14.25
CA GLU A 284 -3.75 20.02 -15.69
C GLU A 284 -2.76 18.95 -16.12
N ASN A 285 -1.75 18.67 -15.28
CA ASN A 285 -0.76 17.63 -15.57
C ASN A 285 -1.38 16.24 -15.47
N LEU A 286 -2.28 16.01 -14.50
CA LEU A 286 -2.98 14.73 -14.36
C LEU A 286 -3.84 14.45 -15.59
N LEU A 287 -4.67 15.42 -16.01
CA LEU A 287 -5.50 15.25 -17.19
C LEU A 287 -4.68 15.16 -18.48
N SER A 288 -3.56 15.89 -18.60
CA SER A 288 -2.66 15.78 -19.76
C SER A 288 -1.98 14.41 -19.84
N ALA A 289 -1.63 13.80 -18.71
CA ALA A 289 -1.15 12.43 -18.65
C ALA A 289 -2.25 11.46 -19.12
N CYS A 290 -3.48 11.65 -18.64
CA CYS A 290 -4.61 10.83 -19.06
C CYS A 290 -4.88 10.90 -20.58
N VAL A 291 -4.81 12.10 -21.16
CA VAL A 291 -4.89 12.29 -22.62
C VAL A 291 -3.79 11.51 -23.33
N SER A 292 -2.57 11.52 -22.79
CA SER A 292 -1.43 10.84 -23.41
C SER A 292 -1.53 9.32 -23.34
N ASP A 293 -2.01 8.78 -22.22
CA ASP A 293 -2.05 7.35 -21.96
C ASP A 293 -3.31 6.68 -22.56
N TRP A 294 -4.44 7.41 -22.60
CA TRP A 294 -5.75 6.88 -23.02
C TRP A 294 -6.44 7.75 -24.07
N ARG A 295 -5.72 8.14 -25.15
CA ARG A 295 -6.22 9.03 -26.22
C ARG A 295 -7.60 8.66 -26.76
N GLU A 296 -7.86 7.37 -26.98
CA GLU A 296 -9.13 6.90 -27.56
C GLU A 296 -10.29 7.06 -26.57
N ASP A 297 -10.12 6.56 -25.35
CA ASP A 297 -11.10 6.63 -24.27
C ASP A 297 -11.39 8.08 -23.88
N PHE A 298 -10.34 8.90 -23.80
CA PHE A 298 -10.45 10.32 -23.54
C PHE A 298 -11.19 11.03 -24.69
N GLY A 299 -10.79 10.79 -25.94
CA GLY A 299 -11.35 11.45 -27.12
C GLY A 299 -12.82 11.12 -27.39
N ARG A 300 -13.31 9.94 -26.99
CA ARG A 300 -14.73 9.57 -27.09
C ARG A 300 -15.59 10.07 -25.93
N SER A 301 -14.97 10.60 -24.88
CA SER A 301 -15.66 11.01 -23.67
C SER A 301 -16.24 12.42 -23.77
N VAL A 302 -17.44 12.59 -23.24
CA VAL A 302 -18.12 13.89 -23.14
C VAL A 302 -18.01 14.49 -21.75
N ALA A 303 -17.72 13.65 -20.76
CA ALA A 303 -17.49 14.04 -19.38
C ALA A 303 -16.21 13.36 -18.87
N VAL A 304 -15.30 14.16 -18.32
CA VAL A 304 -13.98 13.71 -17.87
C VAL A 304 -13.77 14.16 -16.44
N TYR A 305 -13.51 13.20 -15.56
CA TYR A 305 -13.21 13.44 -14.15
C TYR A 305 -11.89 12.77 -13.77
N ALA A 306 -11.13 13.42 -12.90
CA ALA A 306 -10.07 12.78 -12.16
C ALA A 306 -10.27 12.97 -10.65
N HIS A 307 -9.98 11.92 -9.88
CA HIS A 307 -10.14 11.92 -8.44
C HIS A 307 -8.80 11.75 -7.75
N THR A 308 -8.54 12.63 -6.79
CA THR A 308 -7.30 12.67 -6.02
C THR A 308 -7.55 12.85 -4.53
N GLY A 309 -6.53 12.67 -3.69
CA GLY A 309 -6.59 12.86 -2.24
C GLY A 309 -5.35 13.58 -1.73
N HIS A 310 -4.66 12.97 -0.76
CA HIS A 310 -3.37 13.39 -0.18
C HIS A 310 -3.41 14.65 0.68
N LEU A 311 -4.20 15.66 0.29
CA LEU A 311 -4.24 16.97 0.95
C LEU A 311 -5.32 17.09 2.04
N HIS A 312 -6.13 16.05 2.23
CA HIS A 312 -7.18 15.93 3.26
C HIS A 312 -8.19 17.08 3.24
N HIS A 313 -8.34 17.76 2.11
CA HIS A 313 -9.28 18.86 1.91
C HIS A 313 -9.96 18.71 0.56
N GLN A 314 -11.23 19.08 0.51
CA GLN A 314 -11.98 19.04 -0.73
C GLN A 314 -11.66 20.26 -1.58
N SER A 315 -11.33 20.03 -2.85
CA SER A 315 -11.30 21.08 -3.88
C SER A 315 -11.72 20.50 -5.21
N VAL A 316 -12.40 21.31 -6.02
CA VAL A 316 -12.81 20.94 -7.39
C VAL A 316 -12.23 21.97 -8.33
N VAL A 317 -11.43 21.50 -9.29
CA VAL A 317 -10.80 22.35 -10.30
C VAL A 317 -11.30 21.90 -11.66
N GLU A 318 -12.01 22.78 -12.35
CA GLU A 318 -12.39 22.59 -13.74
C GLU A 318 -11.30 23.15 -14.65
N THR A 319 -10.86 22.34 -15.60
CA THR A 319 -9.86 22.68 -16.63
C THR A 319 -10.50 22.58 -18.00
N SER A 320 -9.78 22.99 -19.06
CA SER A 320 -10.23 22.78 -20.44
C SER A 320 -10.33 21.30 -20.85
N LEU A 321 -9.76 20.38 -20.07
CA LEU A 321 -9.76 18.94 -20.35
C LEU A 321 -10.78 18.16 -19.53
N GLY A 322 -11.33 18.73 -18.46
CA GLY A 322 -12.18 18.03 -17.50
C GLY A 322 -12.05 18.56 -16.08
N ILE A 323 -12.71 17.87 -15.15
CA ILE A 323 -12.79 18.23 -13.73
C ILE A 323 -11.82 17.36 -12.92
N VAL A 324 -11.08 17.96 -12.00
CA VAL A 324 -10.28 17.24 -11.01
C VAL A 324 -10.81 17.54 -9.62
N GLU A 325 -11.29 16.51 -8.92
CA GLU A 325 -11.74 16.59 -7.54
C GLU A 325 -10.67 16.01 -6.60
N HIS A 326 -10.13 16.88 -5.73
CA HIS A 326 -9.43 16.44 -4.54
C HIS A 326 -10.47 16.13 -3.48
N HIS A 327 -10.43 14.92 -2.94
CA HIS A 327 -11.34 14.43 -1.92
C HIS A 327 -10.88 14.81 -0.53
N GLY A 328 -11.85 14.96 0.38
CA GLY A 328 -11.59 15.01 1.81
C GLY A 328 -11.12 13.64 2.35
N THR A 329 -10.86 13.61 3.65
CA THR A 329 -10.51 12.37 4.36
C THR A 329 -11.62 11.96 5.32
N LEU A 330 -11.76 10.66 5.57
CA LEU A 330 -12.54 10.14 6.71
C LEU A 330 -11.73 10.10 8.00
N ALA A 331 -10.41 10.24 7.96
CA ALA A 331 -9.53 10.17 9.11
C ALA A 331 -9.66 11.38 10.03
N GLY A 332 -9.45 11.16 11.34
CA GLY A 332 -9.32 12.24 12.30
C GLY A 332 -7.97 12.94 12.18
N LYS A 333 -7.91 14.21 12.56
CA LYS A 333 -6.66 14.99 12.54
C LYS A 333 -5.70 14.46 13.61
N ASP A 334 -4.50 14.05 13.20
CA ASP A 334 -3.41 13.68 14.10
C ASP A 334 -2.66 14.92 14.65
N ALA A 335 -1.63 14.68 15.46
CA ALA A 335 -0.84 15.75 16.06
C ALA A 335 -0.11 16.59 15.00
N TYR A 336 0.43 15.95 13.95
CA TYR A 336 1.08 16.64 12.84
C TYR A 336 0.10 17.59 12.15
N SER A 337 -1.10 17.10 11.84
CA SER A 337 -2.12 17.88 11.15
C SER A 337 -2.66 19.01 12.00
N THR A 338 -2.81 18.74 13.29
CA THR A 338 -3.17 19.74 14.29
C THR A 338 -2.10 20.83 14.33
N ASN A 339 -0.83 20.51 14.53
CA ASN A 339 0.23 21.52 14.64
C ASN A 339 0.44 22.32 13.34
N GLY A 340 0.18 21.71 12.17
CA GLY A 340 0.27 22.38 10.87
C GLY A 340 -0.89 23.32 10.52
N GLY A 341 -1.93 23.41 11.36
CA GLY A 341 -3.09 24.26 11.09
C GLY A 341 -4.07 23.71 10.04
N TRP A 342 -3.90 22.46 9.58
CA TRP A 342 -4.85 21.82 8.67
C TRP A 342 -6.09 21.38 9.46
N ARG A 343 -7.26 21.95 9.10
CA ARG A 343 -8.51 21.86 9.87
C ARG A 343 -9.74 21.54 9.03
N SER A 344 -9.53 21.05 7.81
CA SER A 344 -10.62 20.63 6.93
C SER A 344 -11.56 19.65 7.62
N ARG A 345 -12.83 19.68 7.20
CA ARG A 345 -13.86 18.77 7.69
C ARG A 345 -13.65 17.38 7.10
N ARG A 346 -14.01 16.37 7.89
CA ARG A 346 -13.95 14.97 7.47
C ARG A 346 -15.16 14.64 6.62
N LEU A 347 -14.96 14.03 5.45
CA LEU A 347 -16.05 13.63 4.55
C LEU A 347 -15.60 12.58 3.53
N ALA A 348 -16.56 11.80 3.06
CA ALA A 348 -16.50 11.04 1.82
C ALA A 348 -17.88 11.10 1.15
N ALA A 349 -17.97 10.81 -0.14
CA ALA A 349 -19.25 10.79 -0.84
C ALA A 349 -19.29 9.64 -1.83
N VAL A 350 -20.44 8.97 -1.93
CA VAL A 350 -20.72 8.15 -3.11
C VAL A 350 -21.18 9.06 -4.23
N ILE A 351 -20.58 8.92 -5.41
CA ILE A 351 -20.82 9.79 -6.57
C ILE A 351 -21.40 8.95 -7.70
N ILE A 352 -22.47 9.43 -8.32
CA ILE A 352 -23.23 8.71 -9.34
C ILE A 352 -22.97 9.33 -10.69
N TYR A 353 -22.57 8.50 -11.64
CA TYR A 353 -22.25 8.87 -13.01
C TYR A 353 -23.23 8.24 -13.99
N SER A 354 -23.75 9.04 -14.91
CA SER A 354 -24.39 8.58 -16.14
C SER A 354 -23.31 8.19 -17.16
N PRO A 355 -23.55 7.18 -18.01
CA PRO A 355 -22.64 6.87 -19.11
C PRO A 355 -22.63 7.94 -20.20
N ASP A 356 -23.63 8.81 -20.26
CA ASP A 356 -23.81 9.77 -21.35
C ASP A 356 -23.67 11.24 -20.92
N HIS A 357 -23.74 11.53 -19.62
CA HIS A 357 -23.85 12.90 -19.09
C HIS A 357 -22.86 13.24 -17.97
N GLY A 358 -21.99 12.31 -17.55
CA GLY A 358 -21.11 12.53 -16.42
C GLY A 358 -21.85 12.43 -15.08
N GLU A 359 -21.43 13.21 -14.09
CA GLU A 359 -22.01 13.19 -12.74
C GLU A 359 -23.49 13.61 -12.75
N ILE A 360 -24.34 12.80 -12.10
CA ILE A 360 -25.80 13.04 -11.99
C ILE A 360 -26.27 13.15 -10.54
N GLY A 361 -25.41 12.90 -9.55
CA GLY A 361 -25.74 13.04 -8.15
C GLY A 361 -24.62 12.56 -7.23
N ARG A 362 -24.68 12.96 -5.97
CA ARG A 362 -23.77 12.48 -4.92
C ARG A 362 -24.44 12.50 -3.55
N PHE A 363 -24.04 11.58 -2.68
CA PHE A 363 -24.51 11.50 -1.30
C PHE A 363 -23.31 11.59 -0.37
N VAL A 364 -23.23 12.71 0.37
CA VAL A 364 -22.08 13.04 1.22
C VAL A 364 -22.29 12.49 2.62
N TYR A 365 -21.28 11.81 3.14
CA TYR A 365 -21.18 11.33 4.50
C TYR A 365 -20.20 12.19 5.29
N TYR A 366 -20.61 12.59 6.48
CA TYR A 366 -19.76 13.30 7.44
C TYR A 366 -19.66 12.47 8.72
N PRO A 367 -18.48 11.93 9.09
CA PRO A 367 -18.33 11.11 10.30
C PRO A 367 -18.71 11.80 11.61
N GLU A 368 -18.76 13.13 11.60
CA GLU A 368 -19.09 13.98 12.76
C GLU A 368 -20.60 14.00 13.07
N TYR A 369 -21.45 13.63 12.11
CA TYR A 369 -22.90 13.64 12.26
C TYR A 369 -23.41 12.23 12.00
N SER A 370 -23.80 11.51 13.07
CA SER A 370 -24.57 10.27 12.89
C SER A 370 -25.89 10.64 12.21
N ILE A 371 -26.04 10.30 10.93
CA ILE A 371 -27.31 10.44 10.19
C ILE A 371 -28.07 9.10 10.17
N LEU A 372 -27.74 8.20 11.10
CA LEU A 372 -28.45 6.95 11.34
C LEU A 372 -29.00 6.92 12.76
#